data_AF-A0A671FWD2-F1
#
_entry.id   AF-A0A671FWD2-F1
#
_cell.length_a   1.000
_cell.length_b   1.000
_cell.length_c   1.000
_cell.angle_alpha   90.00
_cell.angle_beta   90.00
_cell.angle_gamma   90.00
#
_symmetry.space_group_name_H-M   'P 1'
#
loop_
_entity.id
_entity.type
_entity.pdbx_description
1 polymer ?
#
loop_
_entity_poly.entity_id
_entity_poly.type
_entity_poly.pdbx_seq_one_letter_code
_entity_poly.pdbx_strand_id
1 'polypeptide(L)'
;MPRGPRRPLWLLPLLLLPLAGALGRRGPAGPSEEAEEAGSRRAWPAFQGLQERLRAAGALPRRYWTLFSCRVWPETCDQDEEASPRPLGWSLPLLGQQYLDILTTWYCSLQDCCDGGDCRISNDFKGLESDLSVRLHGQHLAQELVLTTVRGYLELPRPDKALALSFHGWSGTGKNFVARMLAENLYRDGQRSACVQVFIAMLHFPHPQSVHLYQEWLTDQVRKTQARCHQTLFIFDEAEKLHPGLLEALGPHLERQAPDTRGAESRRTIFLFLSNLGGNVINEVVLNLLKAGRAREEIRMEHLAPRLQAEIVASTDSGFGHSRLVQENLIDFFVPFLPLEKQHVRLCARDAFLSQELLYTEEALDEVAKMMVYVPKEEQIFSSQGCKSVAQRINYFLP
;
A
#
# COMPACT_ATOMS: atom_id res chain seq x y z
N MET A 1 -49.75 -19.18 -17.19
CA MET A 1 -50.14 -18.40 -15.98
C MET A 1 -49.97 -19.31 -14.76
N PRO A 2 -49.68 -18.83 -13.53
CA PRO A 2 -49.39 -17.45 -13.11
C PRO A 2 -48.05 -17.23 -12.36
N ARG A 3 -47.50 -16.02 -12.51
CA ARG A 3 -46.74 -15.16 -11.55
C ARG A 3 -45.97 -15.82 -10.38
N GLY A 4 -44.64 -15.67 -10.39
CA GLY A 4 -43.77 -15.80 -9.20
C GLY A 4 -43.64 -14.50 -8.37
N PRO A 5 -43.02 -14.57 -7.16
CA PRO A 5 -42.84 -13.43 -6.27
C PRO A 5 -41.64 -12.54 -6.65
N ARG A 6 -41.74 -11.24 -6.32
CA ARG A 6 -40.78 -10.20 -6.71
C ARG A 6 -39.71 -9.96 -5.64
N ARG A 7 -38.47 -9.70 -6.06
CA ARG A 7 -37.39 -9.14 -5.23
C ARG A 7 -37.72 -7.68 -4.84
N PRO A 8 -37.33 -7.19 -3.66
CA PRO A 8 -37.39 -5.77 -3.34
C PRO A 8 -36.27 -5.01 -4.07
N LEU A 9 -36.62 -3.92 -4.78
CA LEU A 9 -35.63 -3.00 -5.33
C LEU A 9 -35.10 -2.09 -4.21
N TRP A 10 -33.78 -1.94 -4.16
CA TRP A 10 -33.13 -0.86 -3.42
C TRP A 10 -33.35 0.46 -4.14
N LEU A 11 -33.83 1.48 -3.41
CA LEU A 11 -33.98 2.84 -3.93
C LEU A 11 -32.64 3.58 -3.79
N LEU A 12 -32.07 4.04 -4.91
CA LEU A 12 -30.96 4.99 -4.89
C LEU A 12 -31.47 6.37 -4.42
N PRO A 13 -30.76 7.05 -3.51
CA PRO A 13 -30.92 8.49 -3.32
C PRO A 13 -30.20 9.24 -4.45
N LEU A 14 -30.93 10.06 -5.21
CA LEU A 14 -30.32 10.96 -6.21
C LEU A 14 -29.48 12.05 -5.51
N LEU A 15 -28.19 12.15 -5.86
CA LEU A 15 -27.41 13.35 -5.56
C LEU A 15 -27.90 14.50 -6.45
N LEU A 16 -28.41 15.57 -5.82
CA LEU A 16 -28.59 16.86 -6.47
C LEU A 16 -27.32 17.70 -6.28
N LEU A 17 -26.52 17.81 -7.33
CA LEU A 17 -25.41 18.76 -7.44
C LEU A 17 -25.97 20.18 -7.67
N PRO A 18 -25.60 21.19 -6.85
CA PRO A 18 -25.78 22.58 -7.20
C PRO A 18 -24.62 23.05 -8.10
N LEU A 19 -24.90 23.27 -9.38
CA LEU A 19 -24.01 23.98 -10.31
C LEU A 19 -23.89 25.45 -9.89
N ALA A 20 -22.79 25.81 -9.23
CA ALA A 20 -22.46 27.21 -8.94
C ALA A 20 -21.85 27.90 -10.18
N GLY A 21 -22.72 28.40 -11.06
CA GLY A 21 -22.34 29.24 -12.19
C GLY A 21 -21.89 30.65 -11.75
N ALA A 22 -20.91 31.20 -12.47
CA ALA A 22 -20.27 32.48 -12.15
C ALA A 22 -21.22 33.70 -12.15
N LEU A 23 -20.90 34.70 -11.32
CA LEU A 23 -21.41 36.07 -11.46
C LEU A 23 -20.25 37.06 -11.63
N GLY A 24 -20.02 37.51 -12.86
CA GLY A 24 -19.06 38.57 -13.18
C GLY A 24 -19.59 39.98 -12.85
N ARG A 25 -18.69 40.92 -12.56
CA ARG A 25 -19.04 42.34 -12.34
C ARG A 25 -19.30 43.07 -13.68
N ARG A 26 -20.23 44.02 -13.64
CA ARG A 26 -20.70 44.86 -14.76
C ARG A 26 -19.64 45.83 -15.32
N GLY A 27 -19.66 46.02 -16.64
CA GLY A 27 -19.47 47.33 -17.29
C GLY A 27 -20.84 47.90 -17.75
N PRO A 28 -20.96 49.20 -18.09
CA PRO A 28 -22.26 49.86 -18.28
C PRO A 28 -22.67 50.14 -19.75
N ALA A 29 -23.95 50.57 -19.89
CA ALA A 29 -24.62 51.23 -21.04
C ALA A 29 -25.25 50.33 -22.16
N GLY A 30 -26.56 50.52 -22.38
CA GLY A 30 -27.34 50.13 -23.59
C GLY A 30 -27.55 51.33 -24.53
N PRO A 31 -28.71 51.56 -25.20
CA PRO A 31 -29.97 50.78 -25.32
C PRO A 31 -29.90 49.80 -26.53
N SER A 32 -30.94 49.30 -27.22
CA SER A 32 -32.44 49.36 -27.20
C SER A 32 -33.02 47.93 -27.39
N GLU A 33 -34.29 47.60 -27.65
CA GLU A 33 -35.57 48.31 -27.88
C GLU A 33 -36.74 47.34 -27.53
N GLU A 34 -37.84 47.90 -27.05
CA GLU A 34 -39.26 47.45 -27.10
C GLU A 34 -39.67 46.01 -27.47
N ALA A 35 -40.42 45.35 -26.57
CA ALA A 35 -41.73 44.73 -26.87
C ALA A 35 -42.53 44.44 -25.59
N GLU A 36 -43.75 44.97 -25.49
CA GLU A 36 -44.82 44.50 -24.59
C GLU A 36 -45.35 43.12 -25.09
N GLU A 37 -46.15 42.30 -24.39
CA GLU A 37 -47.34 42.63 -23.60
C GLU A 37 -47.72 41.52 -22.58
N ALA A 38 -48.78 41.81 -21.80
CA ALA A 38 -49.24 41.12 -20.59
C ALA A 38 -49.75 39.67 -20.73
N GLY A 39 -49.80 38.94 -19.59
CA GLY A 39 -50.33 37.56 -19.58
C GLY A 39 -50.61 36.91 -18.20
N SER A 40 -51.53 37.47 -17.40
CA SER A 40 -52.26 36.79 -16.30
C SER A 40 -51.50 36.33 -15.04
N ARG A 41 -51.76 37.02 -13.92
CA ARG A 41 -51.59 36.50 -12.55
C ARG A 41 -52.75 35.55 -12.20
N ARG A 42 -52.44 34.34 -11.71
CA ARG A 42 -53.25 33.67 -10.67
C ARG A 42 -52.36 33.21 -9.53
N ALA A 43 -52.51 33.85 -8.37
CA ALA A 43 -51.87 33.42 -7.14
C ALA A 43 -52.68 32.28 -6.49
N TRP A 44 -52.01 31.21 -6.07
CA TRP A 44 -52.61 30.21 -5.18
C TRP A 44 -52.26 30.52 -3.71
N PRO A 45 -53.18 30.37 -2.75
CA PRO A 45 -53.03 30.88 -1.39
C PRO A 45 -52.19 29.99 -0.45
N ALA A 46 -51.14 29.33 -0.98
CA ALA A 46 -50.35 28.36 -0.23
C ALA A 46 -49.17 28.97 0.57
N PHE A 47 -48.82 30.24 0.34
CA PHE A 47 -47.55 30.81 0.84
C PHE A 47 -47.60 31.53 2.19
N GLN A 48 -48.77 31.85 2.74
CA GLN A 48 -48.85 32.54 4.04
C GLN A 48 -48.46 31.64 5.23
N GLY A 49 -48.68 30.31 5.14
CA GLY A 49 -48.32 29.37 6.21
C GLY A 49 -46.83 29.02 6.33
N LEU A 50 -46.01 29.39 5.34
CA LEU A 50 -44.57 29.06 5.33
C LEU A 50 -43.72 30.12 6.07
N GLN A 51 -44.18 31.38 6.07
CA GLN A 51 -43.40 32.53 6.53
C GLN A 51 -43.28 32.60 8.07
N GLU A 52 -44.26 32.10 8.81
CA GLU A 52 -44.19 31.98 10.28
C GLU A 52 -43.33 30.80 10.73
N ARG A 53 -43.41 29.65 10.04
CA ARG A 53 -42.58 28.47 10.34
C ARG A 53 -41.09 28.73 10.12
N LEU A 54 -40.73 29.59 9.17
CA LEU A 54 -39.34 29.99 8.92
C LEU A 54 -38.75 30.92 10.00
N ARG A 55 -39.58 31.68 10.73
CA ARG A 55 -39.08 32.52 11.85
C ARG A 55 -38.78 31.71 13.11
N ALA A 56 -39.55 30.65 13.38
CA ALA A 56 -39.31 29.77 14.54
C ALA A 56 -38.01 28.95 14.42
N ALA A 57 -37.56 28.62 13.20
CA ALA A 57 -36.33 27.87 12.97
C ALA A 57 -35.04 28.70 13.14
N GLY A 58 -35.12 30.03 13.21
CA GLY A 58 -33.95 30.92 13.19
C GLY A 58 -33.26 31.15 14.54
N ALA A 59 -33.92 30.87 15.67
CA ALA A 59 -33.45 31.26 17.01
C ALA A 59 -32.62 30.17 17.74
N LEU A 60 -32.88 28.90 17.45
CA LEU A 60 -32.19 27.76 18.09
C LEU A 60 -30.81 27.39 17.51
N PRO A 61 -30.48 27.62 16.22
CA PRO A 61 -29.17 27.22 15.69
C PRO A 61 -28.00 28.02 16.24
N ARG A 62 -28.18 29.33 16.53
CA ARG A 62 -27.04 30.22 16.81
C ARG A 62 -26.26 29.84 18.08
N ARG A 63 -26.93 29.57 19.20
CA ARG A 63 -26.26 29.19 20.46
C ARG A 63 -25.54 27.84 20.38
N TYR A 64 -26.11 26.89 19.63
CA TYR A 64 -25.45 25.60 19.39
C TYR A 64 -24.24 25.75 18.48
N TRP A 65 -24.36 26.55 17.40
CA TRP A 65 -23.24 26.84 16.50
C TRP A 65 -22.12 27.63 17.17
N THR A 66 -22.38 28.57 18.08
CA THR A 66 -21.33 29.26 18.85
C THR A 66 -20.65 28.34 19.86
N LEU A 67 -21.39 27.46 20.55
CA LEU A 67 -20.80 26.45 21.43
C LEU A 67 -19.97 25.41 20.66
N PHE A 68 -20.40 25.05 19.45
CA PHE A 68 -19.65 24.18 18.55
C PHE A 68 -18.40 24.88 18.01
N SER A 69 -18.51 26.13 17.53
CA SER A 69 -17.36 26.87 16.98
C SER A 69 -16.28 27.12 18.03
N CYS A 70 -16.62 27.60 19.23
CA CYS A 70 -15.62 27.81 20.29
C CYS A 70 -14.97 26.52 20.80
N ARG A 71 -15.59 25.35 20.57
CA ARG A 71 -15.03 24.05 20.97
C ARG A 71 -14.15 23.41 19.89
N VAL A 72 -14.27 23.84 18.64
CA VAL A 72 -13.44 23.37 17.50
C VAL A 72 -12.34 24.38 17.16
N TRP A 73 -12.57 25.69 17.36
CA TRP A 73 -11.59 26.77 17.22
C TRP A 73 -11.60 27.67 18.47
N PRO A 74 -10.66 27.47 19.44
CA PRO A 74 -10.60 28.28 20.66
C PRO A 74 -10.12 29.72 20.45
N GLU A 75 -9.28 29.96 19.43
CA GLU A 75 -8.57 31.23 19.17
C GLU A 75 -9.46 32.40 18.68
N THR A 76 -10.78 32.21 18.57
CA THR A 76 -11.72 33.22 18.02
C THR A 76 -12.88 33.58 18.95
N CYS A 77 -12.80 33.18 20.22
CA CYS A 77 -13.85 33.45 21.21
C CYS A 77 -13.36 34.42 22.30
N ASP A 78 -13.45 35.71 21.99
CA ASP A 78 -13.20 36.79 22.96
C ASP A 78 -14.27 36.84 24.06
N GLN A 79 -13.87 37.44 25.18
CA GLN A 79 -14.51 37.32 26.49
C GLN A 79 -15.75 38.21 26.66
N ASP A 80 -16.82 37.62 27.19
CA ASP A 80 -17.82 38.31 28.00
C ASP A 80 -18.22 37.38 29.16
N GLU A 81 -17.72 37.64 30.36
CA GLU A 81 -18.15 36.95 31.59
C GLU A 81 -19.47 37.55 32.09
N GLU A 82 -20.46 36.71 32.42
CA GLU A 82 -21.06 36.71 33.77
C GLU A 82 -22.03 35.54 34.03
N ALA A 83 -22.13 35.17 35.32
CA ALA A 83 -23.16 34.36 35.97
C ALA A 83 -23.40 32.89 35.49
N SER A 84 -22.84 31.95 36.26
CA SER A 84 -23.30 30.53 36.28
C SER A 84 -24.71 30.39 36.87
N PRO A 85 -25.42 29.27 36.59
CA PRO A 85 -25.29 28.13 37.49
C PRO A 85 -25.08 26.78 36.77
N ARG A 86 -24.50 25.81 37.50
CA ARG A 86 -24.17 24.46 37.02
C ARG A 86 -25.40 23.71 36.44
N PRO A 87 -25.31 23.14 35.22
CA PRO A 87 -26.13 22.01 34.81
C PRO A 87 -25.52 20.69 35.28
N LEU A 88 -26.40 19.77 35.65
CA LEU A 88 -26.10 18.40 36.03
C LEU A 88 -25.23 17.65 35.02
N GLY A 89 -24.48 16.64 35.48
CA GLY A 89 -23.71 15.75 34.62
C GLY A 89 -24.62 15.03 33.61
N TRP A 90 -24.39 15.29 32.32
CA TRP A 90 -25.04 14.57 31.23
C TRP A 90 -24.07 13.52 30.70
N SER A 91 -24.27 12.26 31.09
CA SER A 91 -23.73 11.14 30.34
C SER A 91 -24.33 11.16 28.94
N LEU A 92 -23.52 11.41 27.92
CA LEU A 92 -23.94 11.21 26.53
C LEU A 92 -24.45 9.76 26.39
N PRO A 93 -25.64 9.52 25.83
CA PRO A 93 -26.10 8.16 25.57
C PRO A 93 -25.13 7.48 24.60
N LEU A 94 -24.92 6.16 24.76
CA LEU A 94 -23.96 5.37 23.97
C LEU A 94 -24.10 5.57 22.44
N LEU A 95 -25.35 5.80 21.99
CA LEU A 95 -25.68 6.14 20.60
C LEU A 95 -24.93 7.39 20.09
N GLY A 96 -24.80 8.42 20.93
CA GLY A 96 -24.13 9.67 20.58
C GLY A 96 -22.62 9.48 20.35
N GLN A 97 -21.97 8.60 21.12
CA GLN A 97 -20.58 8.21 20.87
C GLN A 97 -20.47 7.43 19.55
N GLN A 98 -21.30 6.41 19.32
CA GLN A 98 -21.29 5.64 18.07
C GLN A 98 -21.50 6.52 16.81
N TYR A 99 -22.40 7.51 16.88
CA TYR A 99 -22.58 8.46 15.77
C TYR A 99 -21.38 9.41 15.60
N LEU A 100 -20.74 9.85 16.69
CA LEU A 100 -19.50 10.63 16.62
C LEU A 100 -18.32 9.81 16.08
N ASP A 101 -18.20 8.54 16.44
CA ASP A 101 -17.19 7.61 15.95
C ASP A 101 -17.37 7.32 14.44
N ILE A 102 -18.61 7.14 13.97
CA ILE A 102 -18.91 7.01 12.54
C ILE A 102 -18.59 8.31 11.78
N LEU A 103 -18.96 9.47 12.34
CA LEU A 103 -18.71 10.76 11.71
C LEU A 103 -17.22 11.11 11.67
N THR A 104 -16.46 10.82 12.73
CA THR A 104 -15.00 10.95 12.74
C THR A 104 -14.34 9.94 11.82
N THR A 105 -14.74 8.66 11.79
CA THR A 105 -14.20 7.67 10.83
C THR A 105 -14.42 8.10 9.38
N TRP A 106 -15.59 8.66 9.07
CA TRP A 106 -15.91 9.18 7.75
C TRP A 106 -15.13 10.47 7.44
N TYR A 107 -15.03 11.40 8.39
CA TYR A 107 -14.24 12.62 8.27
C TYR A 107 -12.74 12.31 8.09
N CYS A 108 -12.19 11.34 8.83
CA CYS A 108 -10.81 10.85 8.73
C CYS A 108 -10.55 9.90 7.55
N SER A 109 -11.59 9.62 6.74
CA SER A 109 -11.44 9.05 5.40
C SER A 109 -11.38 10.12 4.31
N LEU A 110 -11.74 11.38 4.63
CA LEU A 110 -11.79 12.52 3.71
C LEU A 110 -10.71 13.57 4.00
N GLN A 111 -10.19 13.63 5.23
CA GLN A 111 -9.20 14.59 5.68
C GLN A 111 -8.31 13.93 6.74
N ASP A 112 -6.99 14.06 6.65
CA ASP A 112 -6.02 13.29 7.44
C ASP A 112 -6.14 13.53 8.96
N CYS A 113 -6.89 12.68 9.68
CA CYS A 113 -6.80 12.57 11.14
C CYS A 113 -6.16 11.25 11.59
N CYS A 114 -4.90 11.37 12.02
CA CYS A 114 -4.11 10.33 12.65
C CYS A 114 -3.27 10.99 13.75
N ASP A 115 -3.11 10.34 14.90
CA ASP A 115 -2.59 10.95 16.14
C ASP A 115 -1.11 11.40 16.09
N GLY A 116 -0.44 11.26 14.94
CA GLY A 116 0.99 11.57 14.80
C GLY A 116 1.53 11.65 13.38
N GLY A 117 0.74 12.07 12.37
CA GLY A 117 1.27 12.41 11.04
C GLY A 117 0.44 11.97 9.84
N ASP A 118 1.14 11.57 8.77
CA ASP A 118 0.58 11.21 7.46
C ASP A 118 -0.28 9.94 7.50
N CYS A 119 -1.60 10.10 7.32
CA CYS A 119 -2.59 9.02 7.44
C CYS A 119 -2.52 7.91 6.39
N ARG A 120 -1.61 8.00 5.43
CA ARG A 120 -1.33 6.92 4.47
C ARG A 120 -0.43 5.84 5.07
N ILE A 121 0.23 6.12 6.19
CA ILE A 121 1.18 5.24 6.89
C ILE A 121 0.47 4.54 8.05
N SER A 122 0.61 3.22 8.15
CA SER A 122 0.03 2.40 9.23
C SER A 122 1.09 1.74 10.12
N ASN A 123 2.21 1.30 9.54
CA ASN A 123 3.31 0.61 10.24
C ASN A 123 2.84 -0.53 11.19
N ASP A 124 1.91 -1.38 10.72
CA ASP A 124 1.44 -2.53 11.50
C ASP A 124 2.48 -3.66 11.50
N PHE A 125 3.44 -3.55 12.42
CA PHE A 125 4.46 -4.57 12.60
C PHE A 125 3.95 -5.89 13.18
N LYS A 126 2.74 -5.93 13.75
CA LYS A 126 2.12 -7.17 14.27
C LYS A 126 1.38 -7.91 13.17
N GLY A 127 0.64 -7.19 12.34
CA GLY A 127 0.07 -7.68 11.09
C GLY A 127 1.16 -8.24 10.19
N LEU A 128 2.28 -7.52 10.00
CA LEU A 128 3.41 -7.98 9.19
C LEU A 128 4.05 -9.26 9.74
N GLU A 129 4.24 -9.36 11.06
CA GLU A 129 4.79 -10.55 11.72
C GLU A 129 3.84 -11.76 11.60
N SER A 130 2.53 -11.54 11.78
CA SER A 130 1.50 -12.55 11.55
C SER A 130 1.44 -13.00 10.08
N ASP A 131 1.55 -12.07 9.13
CA ASP A 131 1.50 -12.36 7.70
C ASP A 131 2.71 -13.17 7.23
N LEU A 132 3.91 -12.78 7.67
CA LEU A 132 5.14 -13.49 7.35
C LEU A 132 5.14 -14.90 7.96
N SER A 133 4.71 -15.06 9.21
CA SER A 133 4.70 -16.37 9.87
C SER A 133 3.61 -17.31 9.37
N VAL A 134 2.40 -16.82 9.07
CA VAL A 134 1.25 -17.66 8.68
C VAL A 134 1.19 -17.92 7.18
N ARG A 135 1.54 -16.93 6.34
CA ARG A 135 1.31 -16.98 4.88
C ARG A 135 2.57 -17.27 4.05
N LEU A 136 3.79 -16.97 4.55
CA LEU A 136 5.03 -17.13 3.77
C LEU A 136 5.74 -18.47 4.05
N HIS A 137 5.36 -19.51 3.30
CA HIS A 137 5.88 -20.87 3.52
C HIS A 137 7.34 -21.06 3.10
N GLY A 138 8.14 -21.67 3.99
CA GLY A 138 9.48 -22.16 3.68
C GLY A 138 10.57 -21.10 3.51
N GLN A 139 10.35 -19.87 3.99
CA GLN A 139 11.29 -18.75 3.86
C GLN A 139 11.69 -18.13 5.21
N HIS A 140 12.05 -18.97 6.19
CA HIS A 140 12.39 -18.53 7.56
C HIS A 140 13.41 -17.39 7.59
N LEU A 141 14.46 -17.46 6.75
CA LEU A 141 15.45 -16.37 6.61
C LEU A 141 14.84 -15.04 6.18
N ALA A 142 13.90 -15.05 5.24
CA ALA A 142 13.26 -13.83 4.77
C ALA A 142 12.24 -13.30 5.80
N GLN A 143 11.52 -14.18 6.51
CA GLN A 143 10.59 -13.79 7.58
C GLN A 143 11.33 -12.98 8.67
N GLU A 144 12.40 -13.55 9.23
CA GLU A 144 13.16 -12.94 10.33
C GLU A 144 13.86 -11.65 9.89
N LEU A 145 14.61 -11.69 8.78
CA LEU A 145 15.44 -10.58 8.33
C LEU A 145 14.60 -9.38 7.87
N VAL A 146 13.54 -9.62 7.08
CA VAL A 146 12.69 -8.52 6.58
C VAL A 146 11.95 -7.83 7.73
N LEU A 147 11.36 -8.59 8.65
CA LEU A 147 10.65 -8.02 9.79
C LEU A 147 11.59 -7.18 10.67
N THR A 148 12.74 -7.77 11.06
CA THR A 148 13.70 -7.14 11.98
C THR A 148 14.30 -5.87 11.36
N THR A 149 14.73 -5.93 10.10
CA THR A 149 15.37 -4.79 9.44
C THR A 149 14.40 -3.65 9.15
N VAL A 150 13.17 -3.95 8.70
CA VAL A 150 12.16 -2.91 8.41
C VAL A 150 11.66 -2.25 9.70
N ARG A 151 11.35 -3.03 10.74
CA ARG A 151 10.98 -2.51 12.06
C ARG A 151 12.08 -1.62 12.62
N GLY A 152 13.30 -2.14 12.70
CA GLY A 152 14.47 -1.41 13.20
C GLY A 152 14.74 -0.11 12.44
N TYR A 153 14.67 -0.11 11.11
CA TYR A 153 14.87 1.10 10.30
C TYR A 153 13.80 2.18 10.54
N LEU A 154 12.53 1.80 10.62
CA LEU A 154 11.44 2.76 10.80
C LEU A 154 11.41 3.33 12.23
N GLU A 155 11.82 2.54 13.22
CA GLU A 155 11.98 2.95 14.62
C GLU A 155 13.21 3.84 14.88
N LEU A 156 14.18 3.92 13.95
CA LEU A 156 15.30 4.88 14.06
C LEU A 156 14.74 6.32 14.14
N PRO A 157 15.12 7.14 15.15
CA PRO A 157 14.64 8.51 15.26
C PRO A 157 15.02 9.38 14.05
N ARG A 158 16.22 9.18 13.52
CA ARG A 158 16.79 9.89 12.37
C ARG A 158 17.66 8.94 11.52
N PRO A 159 17.12 8.26 10.50
CA PRO A 159 17.94 7.54 9.53
C PRO A 159 18.82 8.53 8.74
N ASP A 160 20.08 8.16 8.50
CA ASP A 160 21.06 8.92 7.70
C ASP A 160 21.12 8.47 6.22
N LYS A 161 20.50 7.33 5.88
CA LYS A 161 20.28 6.85 4.50
C LYS A 161 18.91 6.22 4.30
N ALA A 162 18.57 5.94 3.05
CA ALA A 162 17.46 5.05 2.71
C ALA A 162 17.80 3.59 3.07
N LEU A 163 16.82 2.80 3.50
CA LEU A 163 16.95 1.36 3.63
C LEU A 163 16.89 0.71 2.25
N ALA A 164 17.83 -0.19 1.94
CA ALA A 164 17.91 -0.88 0.66
C ALA A 164 17.99 -2.41 0.84
N LEU A 165 16.90 -3.11 0.53
CA LEU A 165 16.86 -4.57 0.54
C LEU A 165 16.83 -5.11 -0.89
N SER A 166 17.62 -6.15 -1.16
CA SER A 166 17.62 -6.85 -2.45
C SER A 166 17.23 -8.32 -2.25
N PHE A 167 16.10 -8.74 -2.79
CA PHE A 167 15.53 -10.07 -2.64
C PHE A 167 15.95 -10.96 -3.83
N HIS A 168 16.60 -12.08 -3.57
CA HIS A 168 17.19 -12.96 -4.58
C HIS A 168 16.70 -14.40 -4.44
N GLY A 169 16.38 -15.07 -5.54
CA GLY A 169 15.93 -16.48 -5.51
C GLY A 169 15.13 -16.85 -6.75
N TRP A 170 14.67 -18.11 -6.88
CA TRP A 170 13.87 -18.52 -8.05
C TRP A 170 12.51 -17.80 -8.18
N SER A 171 11.88 -17.98 -9.34
CA SER A 171 10.51 -17.52 -9.60
C SER A 171 9.52 -18.27 -8.71
N GLY A 172 8.56 -17.55 -8.12
CA GLY A 172 7.47 -18.14 -7.33
C GLY A 172 7.83 -18.57 -5.90
N THR A 173 9.01 -18.20 -5.39
CA THR A 173 9.45 -18.50 -4.01
C THR A 173 8.89 -17.55 -2.95
N GLY A 174 8.35 -16.39 -3.33
CA GLY A 174 7.67 -15.45 -2.42
C GLY A 174 8.09 -13.98 -2.51
N LYS A 175 9.12 -13.61 -3.28
CA LYS A 175 9.67 -12.23 -3.35
C LYS A 175 8.60 -11.12 -3.45
N ASN A 176 7.77 -11.17 -4.49
CA ASN A 176 6.72 -10.17 -4.75
C ASN A 176 5.57 -10.26 -3.75
N PHE A 177 5.39 -11.42 -3.09
CA PHE A 177 4.39 -11.64 -2.05
C PHE A 177 4.80 -10.95 -0.74
N VAL A 178 6.08 -11.05 -0.37
CA VAL A 178 6.66 -10.29 0.76
C VAL A 178 6.64 -8.79 0.48
N ALA A 179 7.01 -8.35 -0.73
CA ALA A 179 6.91 -6.94 -1.11
C ALA A 179 5.45 -6.41 -1.04
N ARG A 180 4.46 -7.27 -1.33
CA ARG A 180 3.05 -6.97 -1.13
C ARG A 180 2.66 -6.89 0.34
N MET A 181 3.07 -7.85 1.18
CA MET A 181 2.83 -7.80 2.64
C MET A 181 3.40 -6.53 3.27
N LEU A 182 4.62 -6.14 2.88
CA LEU A 182 5.24 -4.90 3.34
C LEU A 182 4.39 -3.69 2.95
N ALA A 183 3.93 -3.60 1.70
CA ALA A 183 3.04 -2.52 1.30
C ALA A 183 1.73 -2.52 2.11
N GLU A 184 1.06 -3.68 2.22
CA GLU A 184 -0.23 -3.85 2.90
C GLU A 184 -0.19 -3.55 4.41
N ASN A 185 0.92 -3.80 5.09
CA ASN A 185 1.05 -3.55 6.54
C ASN A 185 1.66 -2.17 6.87
N LEU A 186 2.55 -1.64 6.03
CA LEU A 186 3.17 -0.33 6.26
C LEU A 186 2.29 0.84 5.79
N TYR A 187 1.37 0.62 4.84
CA TYR A 187 0.51 1.67 4.27
C TYR A 187 -0.95 1.24 4.19
N ARG A 188 -1.87 2.15 4.56
CA ARG A 188 -3.32 1.91 4.64
C ARG A 188 -3.94 1.36 3.35
N ASP A 189 -3.53 1.88 2.20
CA ASP A 189 -4.01 1.46 0.87
C ASP A 189 -3.12 0.40 0.20
N GLY A 190 -2.16 -0.17 0.94
CA GLY A 190 -1.19 -1.13 0.42
C GLY A 190 -0.42 -0.60 -0.78
N GLN A 191 -0.29 -1.41 -1.83
CA GLN A 191 0.34 -1.02 -3.09
C GLN A 191 -0.36 0.12 -3.85
N ARG A 192 -1.60 0.50 -3.47
CA ARG A 192 -2.33 1.63 -4.07
C ARG A 192 -2.04 2.95 -3.37
N SER A 193 -1.33 2.93 -2.24
CA SER A 193 -0.93 4.14 -1.52
C SER A 193 -0.07 5.04 -2.41
N ALA A 194 -0.34 6.35 -2.36
CA ALA A 194 0.45 7.37 -3.06
C ALA A 194 1.93 7.43 -2.62
N CYS A 195 2.30 6.75 -1.53
CA CYS A 195 3.67 6.67 -1.02
C CYS A 195 4.40 5.37 -1.41
N VAL A 196 3.70 4.45 -2.09
CA VAL A 196 4.27 3.22 -2.66
C VAL A 196 4.36 3.39 -4.18
N GLN A 197 5.48 3.02 -4.77
CA GLN A 197 5.67 3.02 -6.23
C GLN A 197 6.28 1.68 -6.67
N VAL A 198 5.71 1.07 -7.71
CA VAL A 198 6.13 -0.25 -8.21
C VAL A 198 6.57 -0.14 -9.66
N PHE A 199 7.84 -0.42 -9.91
CA PHE A 199 8.47 -0.39 -11.23
C PHE A 199 8.84 -1.81 -11.66
N ILE A 200 8.06 -2.40 -12.55
CA ILE A 200 8.41 -3.65 -13.24
C ILE A 200 9.34 -3.30 -14.42
N ALA A 201 10.57 -3.79 -14.41
CA ALA A 201 11.63 -3.37 -15.35
C ALA A 201 11.21 -3.49 -16.83
N MET A 202 10.76 -4.67 -17.24
CA MET A 202 10.37 -4.95 -18.63
C MET A 202 9.08 -4.24 -19.09
N LEU A 203 8.28 -3.69 -18.18
CA LEU A 203 7.04 -2.99 -18.49
C LEU A 203 7.24 -1.48 -18.59
N HIS A 204 8.00 -0.90 -17.65
CA HIS A 204 8.20 0.55 -17.55
C HIS A 204 9.41 1.04 -18.37
N PHE A 205 10.42 0.17 -18.58
CA PHE A 205 11.67 0.51 -19.26
C PHE A 205 11.98 -0.44 -20.44
N PRO A 206 11.03 -0.71 -21.35
CA PRO A 206 11.15 -1.77 -22.37
C PRO A 206 12.17 -1.48 -23.49
N HIS A 207 12.62 -0.23 -23.66
CA HIS A 207 13.44 0.19 -24.80
C HIS A 207 14.81 0.72 -24.37
N PRO A 208 15.91 -0.05 -24.55
CA PRO A 208 17.26 0.38 -24.19
C PRO A 208 17.72 1.69 -24.85
N GLN A 209 17.18 2.01 -26.03
CA GLN A 209 17.48 3.25 -26.75
C GLN A 209 16.92 4.52 -26.06
N SER A 210 15.92 4.37 -25.19
CA SER A 210 15.23 5.49 -24.50
C SER A 210 15.67 5.67 -23.04
N VAL A 211 16.75 4.99 -22.62
CA VAL A 211 17.23 4.97 -21.23
C VAL A 211 17.44 6.36 -20.62
N HIS A 212 17.93 7.34 -21.38
CA HIS A 212 18.10 8.72 -20.88
C HIS A 212 16.78 9.33 -20.39
N LEU A 213 15.71 9.19 -21.18
CA LEU A 213 14.37 9.68 -20.81
C LEU A 213 13.82 8.95 -19.59
N TYR A 214 14.11 7.65 -19.48
CA TYR A 214 13.72 6.84 -18.33
C TYR A 214 14.49 7.22 -17.05
N GLN A 215 15.76 7.61 -17.15
CA GLN A 215 16.54 8.12 -16.00
C GLN A 215 15.95 9.42 -15.46
N GLU A 216 15.69 10.39 -16.34
CA GLU A 216 15.08 11.68 -15.98
C GLU A 216 13.71 11.48 -15.34
N TRP A 217 12.86 10.64 -15.96
CA TRP A 217 11.54 10.30 -15.45
C TRP A 217 11.59 9.60 -14.09
N LEU A 218 12.46 8.58 -13.93
CA LEU A 218 12.59 7.83 -12.68
C LEU A 218 13.07 8.72 -11.54
N THR A 219 14.11 9.52 -11.78
CA THR A 219 14.64 10.51 -10.82
C THR A 219 13.55 11.48 -10.36
N ASP A 220 12.76 11.99 -11.32
CA ASP A 220 11.66 12.90 -11.01
C ASP A 220 10.50 12.21 -10.25
N GLN A 221 10.14 10.96 -10.58
CA GLN A 221 9.14 10.20 -9.82
C GLN A 221 9.59 9.95 -8.38
N VAL A 222 10.85 9.53 -8.16
CA VAL A 222 11.41 9.30 -6.82
C VAL A 222 11.38 10.59 -6.02
N ARG A 223 11.93 11.69 -6.58
CA ARG A 223 11.94 13.02 -5.96
C ARG A 223 10.53 13.53 -5.62
N LYS A 224 9.56 13.44 -6.54
CA LYS A 224 8.18 13.88 -6.30
C LYS A 224 7.49 13.07 -5.21
N THR A 225 7.76 11.76 -5.15
CA THR A 225 7.19 10.88 -4.13
C THR A 225 7.81 11.18 -2.75
N GLN A 226 9.14 11.35 -2.65
CA GLN A 226 9.86 11.76 -1.43
C GLN A 226 9.54 13.19 -0.96
N ALA A 227 9.04 14.05 -1.86
CA ALA A 227 8.55 15.38 -1.50
C ALA A 227 7.10 15.36 -0.97
N ARG A 228 6.29 14.37 -1.36
CA ARG A 228 4.87 14.23 -0.99
C ARG A 228 4.65 13.37 0.27
N CYS A 229 5.57 12.45 0.55
CA CYS A 229 5.44 11.47 1.63
C CYS A 229 6.71 11.45 2.48
N HIS A 230 6.56 11.51 3.80
CA HIS A 230 7.68 11.38 4.74
C HIS A 230 8.24 9.95 4.79
N GLN A 231 7.37 8.94 4.65
CA GLN A 231 7.75 7.54 4.48
C GLN A 231 7.42 7.09 3.05
N THR A 232 8.37 6.47 2.34
CA THR A 232 8.19 6.00 0.95
C THR A 232 8.71 4.60 0.74
N LEU A 233 8.06 3.86 -0.16
CA LEU A 233 8.43 2.50 -0.55
C LEU A 233 8.52 2.40 -2.07
N PHE A 234 9.72 2.18 -2.59
CA PHE A 234 9.98 1.94 -4.00
C PHE A 234 10.29 0.46 -4.24
N ILE A 235 9.52 -0.19 -5.09
CA ILE A 235 9.66 -1.62 -5.42
C ILE A 235 10.11 -1.73 -6.88
N PHE A 236 11.26 -2.34 -7.11
CA PHE A 236 11.82 -2.60 -8.43
C PHE A 236 11.75 -4.10 -8.73
N ASP A 237 10.78 -4.51 -9.54
CA ASP A 237 10.58 -5.92 -9.92
C ASP A 237 11.34 -6.26 -11.21
N GLU A 238 11.89 -7.48 -11.24
CA GLU A 238 12.89 -7.94 -12.21
C GLU A 238 14.14 -7.03 -12.28
N ALA A 239 14.68 -6.66 -11.12
CA ALA A 239 15.78 -5.69 -10.98
C ALA A 239 17.06 -6.08 -11.75
N GLU A 240 17.31 -7.37 -12.00
CA GLU A 240 18.42 -7.86 -12.84
C GLU A 240 18.32 -7.39 -14.30
N LYS A 241 17.11 -7.02 -14.76
CA LYS A 241 16.84 -6.56 -16.12
C LYS A 241 16.83 -5.03 -16.24
N LEU A 242 17.04 -4.30 -15.13
CA LEU A 242 17.19 -2.85 -15.19
C LEU A 242 18.48 -2.49 -15.92
N HIS A 243 18.38 -1.56 -16.86
CA HIS A 243 19.54 -1.04 -17.56
C HIS A 243 20.50 -0.35 -16.56
N PRO A 244 21.84 -0.54 -16.64
CA PRO A 244 22.80 0.02 -15.69
C PRO A 244 22.56 1.50 -15.34
N GLY A 245 22.39 2.35 -16.35
CA GLY A 245 22.13 3.78 -16.14
C GLY A 245 20.88 4.13 -15.31
N LEU A 246 19.88 3.25 -15.20
CA LEU A 246 18.74 3.44 -14.28
C LEU A 246 19.14 3.14 -12.83
N LEU A 247 20.01 2.17 -12.61
CA LEU A 247 20.57 1.85 -11.29
C LEU A 247 21.49 3.00 -10.83
N GLU A 248 22.29 3.55 -11.74
CA GLU A 248 23.11 4.74 -11.48
C GLU A 248 22.27 5.96 -11.07
N ALA A 249 21.14 6.19 -11.76
CA ALA A 249 20.21 7.27 -11.42
C ALA A 249 19.58 7.13 -10.02
N LEU A 250 19.51 5.91 -9.46
CA LEU A 250 19.02 5.68 -8.10
C LEU A 250 20.08 5.91 -7.02
N GLY A 251 21.39 5.81 -7.35
CA GLY A 251 22.50 5.92 -6.39
C GLY A 251 22.38 7.10 -5.42
N PRO A 252 22.20 8.35 -5.90
CA PRO A 252 22.07 9.54 -5.03
C PRO A 252 20.88 9.51 -4.06
N HIS A 253 19.87 8.66 -4.29
CA HIS A 253 18.73 8.49 -3.38
C HIS A 253 18.95 7.40 -2.31
N LEU A 254 19.99 6.57 -2.49
CA LEU A 254 20.39 5.47 -1.60
C LEU A 254 21.61 5.82 -0.73
N GLU A 255 22.41 6.80 -1.17
CA GLU A 255 23.56 7.34 -0.44
C GLU A 255 23.18 7.94 0.93
N ARG A 256 24.18 8.01 1.82
CA ARG A 256 24.04 8.72 3.10
C ARG A 256 23.88 10.22 2.88
N GLN A 257 22.80 10.76 3.39
CA GLN A 257 22.49 12.18 3.35
C GLN A 257 23.21 12.89 4.50
N ALA A 258 23.70 14.11 4.25
CA ALA A 258 24.26 14.92 5.31
C ALA A 258 23.17 15.19 6.38
N PRO A 259 23.51 15.17 7.69
CA PRO A 259 22.54 15.42 8.74
C PRO A 259 21.91 16.79 8.56
N ASP A 260 20.60 16.82 8.33
CA ASP A 260 19.89 18.07 8.06
C ASP A 260 19.97 18.97 9.30
N THR A 261 20.54 20.16 9.14
CA THR A 261 20.82 21.09 10.26
C THR A 261 19.56 21.83 10.71
N ARG A 262 18.43 21.60 10.04
CA ARG A 262 17.11 22.11 10.38
C ARG A 262 16.27 20.96 10.92
N GLY A 263 15.51 21.22 11.99
CA GLY A 263 14.74 20.21 12.73
C GLY A 263 13.51 19.66 12.02
N ALA A 264 13.59 19.39 10.72
CA ALA A 264 12.61 18.63 9.98
C ALA A 264 12.68 17.14 10.35
N GLU A 265 11.57 16.43 10.19
CA GLU A 265 11.53 14.98 10.39
C GLU A 265 12.35 14.26 9.30
N SER A 266 13.23 13.35 9.72
CA SER A 266 14.10 12.60 8.82
C SER A 266 13.29 11.64 7.96
N ARG A 267 13.31 11.85 6.64
CA ARG A 267 12.61 11.02 5.65
C ARG A 267 12.99 9.55 5.78
N ARG A 268 11.98 8.67 5.77
CA ARG A 268 12.14 7.21 5.82
C ARG A 268 11.90 6.64 4.42
N THR A 269 12.96 6.31 3.68
CA THR A 269 12.84 5.73 2.34
C THR A 269 13.24 4.27 2.36
N ILE A 270 12.41 3.39 1.80
CA ILE A 270 12.69 1.96 1.62
C ILE A 270 12.74 1.67 0.12
N PHE A 271 13.84 1.08 -0.33
CA PHE A 271 14.02 0.50 -1.65
C PHE A 271 14.02 -1.02 -1.54
N LEU A 272 13.16 -1.68 -2.32
CA LEU A 272 13.11 -3.13 -2.48
C LEU A 272 13.44 -3.49 -3.93
N PHE A 273 14.55 -4.18 -4.15
CA PHE A 273 14.92 -4.75 -5.45
C PHE A 273 14.54 -6.23 -5.45
N LEU A 274 13.73 -6.69 -6.41
CA LEU A 274 13.27 -8.07 -6.51
C LEU A 274 13.93 -8.73 -7.71
N SER A 275 14.65 -9.81 -7.48
CA SER A 275 15.50 -10.40 -8.52
C SER A 275 15.54 -11.92 -8.54
N ASN A 276 15.74 -12.50 -9.73
CA ASN A 276 16.04 -13.92 -9.91
C ASN A 276 17.55 -14.22 -9.98
N LEU A 277 18.40 -13.18 -10.04
CA LEU A 277 19.85 -13.30 -10.01
C LEU A 277 20.31 -14.04 -8.74
N GLY A 278 21.28 -14.94 -8.88
CA GLY A 278 21.79 -15.77 -7.78
C GLY A 278 20.87 -16.93 -7.36
N GLY A 279 19.67 -17.08 -7.96
CA GLY A 279 18.72 -18.13 -7.61
C GLY A 279 19.29 -19.55 -7.74
N ASN A 280 20.06 -19.83 -8.79
CA ASN A 280 20.67 -21.15 -9.00
C ASN A 280 21.70 -21.49 -7.90
N VAL A 281 22.55 -20.54 -7.51
CA VAL A 281 23.56 -20.70 -6.46
C VAL A 281 22.91 -20.93 -5.09
N ILE A 282 21.84 -20.19 -4.76
CA ILE A 282 21.05 -20.43 -3.55
C ILE A 282 20.56 -21.89 -3.52
N ASN A 283 20.01 -22.38 -4.63
CA ASN A 283 19.40 -23.71 -4.68
C ASN A 283 20.44 -24.83 -4.64
N GLU A 284 21.61 -24.63 -5.25
CA GLU A 284 22.73 -25.59 -5.15
C GLU A 284 23.22 -25.71 -3.70
N VAL A 285 23.37 -24.59 -2.99
CA VAL A 285 23.74 -24.60 -1.56
C VAL A 285 22.67 -25.33 -0.74
N VAL A 286 21.39 -24.99 -0.92
CA VAL A 286 20.29 -25.64 -0.19
C VAL A 286 20.24 -27.14 -0.50
N LEU A 287 20.36 -27.54 -1.77
CA LEU A 287 20.40 -28.95 -2.17
C LEU A 287 21.54 -29.71 -1.48
N ASN A 288 22.74 -29.13 -1.44
CA ASN A 288 23.91 -29.75 -0.83
C ASN A 288 23.76 -29.86 0.70
N LEU A 289 23.15 -28.88 1.37
CA LEU A 289 22.89 -28.92 2.81
C LEU A 289 21.82 -29.98 3.17
N LEU A 290 20.74 -30.07 2.39
CA LEU A 290 19.71 -31.10 2.56
C LEU A 290 20.26 -32.51 2.27
N LYS A 291 21.08 -32.67 1.23
CA LYS A 291 21.80 -33.94 0.93
C LYS A 291 22.80 -34.33 2.02
N ALA A 292 23.35 -33.37 2.75
CA ALA A 292 24.18 -33.60 3.93
C ALA A 292 23.35 -33.92 5.21
N GLY A 293 22.03 -34.07 5.09
CA GLY A 293 21.14 -34.44 6.20
C GLY A 293 20.78 -33.30 7.16
N ARG A 294 21.09 -32.04 6.83
CA ARG A 294 20.66 -30.90 7.64
C ARG A 294 19.19 -30.57 7.40
N ALA A 295 18.50 -30.10 8.43
CA ALA A 295 17.15 -29.58 8.27
C ALA A 295 17.16 -28.24 7.51
N ARG A 296 16.07 -27.93 6.81
CA ARG A 296 15.93 -26.68 6.04
C ARG A 296 16.01 -25.46 6.97
N GLU A 297 15.40 -25.56 8.13
CA GLU A 297 15.27 -24.52 9.15
C GLU A 297 16.62 -24.20 9.82
N GLU A 298 17.59 -25.11 9.76
CA GLU A 298 18.97 -24.89 10.23
C GLU A 298 19.81 -24.07 9.23
N ILE A 299 19.34 -23.87 8.00
CA ILE A 299 20.07 -23.11 6.98
C ILE A 299 20.06 -21.63 7.36
N ARG A 300 21.22 -21.12 7.77
CA ARG A 300 21.46 -19.71 8.15
C ARG A 300 22.03 -18.87 7.02
N MET A 301 21.89 -17.54 7.12
CA MET A 301 22.44 -16.54 6.19
C MET A 301 23.93 -16.75 5.87
N GLU A 302 24.73 -17.16 6.85
CA GLU A 302 26.18 -17.42 6.72
C GLU A 302 26.54 -18.44 5.61
N HIS A 303 25.65 -19.39 5.30
CA HIS A 303 25.86 -20.37 4.25
C HIS A 303 25.59 -19.83 2.84
N LEU A 304 24.77 -18.78 2.73
CA LEU A 304 24.18 -18.30 1.48
C LEU A 304 24.73 -16.95 1.05
N ALA A 305 24.80 -15.97 1.95
CA ALA A 305 25.14 -14.59 1.64
C ALA A 305 26.50 -14.43 0.93
N PRO A 306 27.60 -15.11 1.35
CA PRO A 306 28.88 -14.96 0.66
C PRO A 306 28.86 -15.47 -0.78
N ARG A 307 28.18 -16.61 -1.03
CA ARG A 307 28.07 -17.17 -2.38
C ARG A 307 27.13 -16.37 -3.26
N LEU A 308 26.02 -15.88 -2.70
CA LEU A 308 25.08 -15.01 -3.38
C LEU A 308 25.74 -13.69 -3.81
N GLN A 309 26.49 -13.05 -2.91
CA GLN A 309 27.22 -11.81 -3.23
C GLN A 309 28.30 -12.05 -4.31
N ALA A 310 29.07 -13.15 -4.21
CA ALA A 310 30.06 -13.50 -5.22
C ALA A 310 29.42 -13.71 -6.61
N GLU A 311 28.30 -14.41 -6.68
CA GLU A 311 27.54 -14.62 -7.92
C GLU A 311 26.96 -13.32 -8.50
N ILE A 312 26.42 -12.44 -7.64
CA ILE A 312 25.94 -11.11 -8.05
C ILE A 312 27.08 -10.30 -8.66
N VAL A 313 28.25 -10.22 -8.00
CA VAL A 313 29.41 -9.45 -8.47
C VAL A 313 30.03 -10.04 -9.75
N ALA A 314 29.98 -11.37 -9.91
CA ALA A 314 30.52 -12.07 -11.09
C ALA A 314 29.59 -12.07 -12.32
N SER A 315 28.30 -11.73 -12.15
CA SER A 315 27.30 -11.81 -13.21
C SER A 315 27.49 -10.75 -14.30
N THR A 316 28.06 -11.16 -15.43
CA THR A 316 28.17 -10.33 -16.64
C THR A 316 26.84 -10.11 -17.36
N ASP A 317 25.88 -11.01 -17.15
CA ASP A 317 24.60 -11.06 -17.88
C ASP A 317 23.57 -10.04 -17.34
N SER A 318 23.86 -9.42 -16.18
CA SER A 318 22.98 -8.43 -15.56
C SER A 318 23.75 -7.16 -15.22
N GLY A 319 23.14 -6.00 -15.52
CA GLY A 319 23.71 -4.71 -15.15
C GLY A 319 23.74 -4.44 -13.64
N PHE A 320 23.09 -5.30 -12.85
CA PHE A 320 22.87 -5.12 -11.42
C PHE A 320 24.14 -5.33 -10.60
N GLY A 321 24.87 -6.41 -10.85
CA GLY A 321 26.11 -6.75 -10.13
C GLY A 321 27.24 -5.74 -10.30
N HIS A 322 27.33 -5.15 -11.49
CA HIS A 322 28.31 -4.12 -11.84
C HIS A 322 27.81 -2.69 -11.60
N SER A 323 26.60 -2.50 -11.08
CA SER A 323 26.09 -1.16 -10.75
C SER A 323 26.78 -0.58 -9.51
N ARG A 324 26.80 0.75 -9.43
CA ARG A 324 27.26 1.50 -8.25
C ARG A 324 26.54 1.10 -6.97
N LEU A 325 25.29 0.63 -7.07
CA LEU A 325 24.50 0.16 -5.92
C LEU A 325 25.15 -1.01 -5.18
N VAL A 326 25.79 -1.91 -5.92
CA VAL A 326 26.53 -3.07 -5.37
C VAL A 326 27.97 -2.68 -5.07
N GLN A 327 28.65 -1.99 -5.99
CA GLN A 327 30.07 -1.65 -5.84
C GLN A 327 30.37 -0.72 -4.64
N GLU A 328 29.48 0.24 -4.35
CA GLU A 328 29.61 1.16 -3.21
C GLU A 328 28.87 0.68 -1.95
N ASN A 329 28.36 -0.56 -1.93
CA ASN A 329 27.60 -1.15 -0.83
C ASN A 329 26.38 -0.29 -0.40
N LEU A 330 25.62 0.23 -1.36
CA LEU A 330 24.42 1.01 -1.09
C LEU A 330 23.25 0.11 -0.67
N ILE A 331 23.23 -1.15 -1.12
CA ILE A 331 22.33 -2.21 -0.64
C ILE A 331 22.73 -2.66 0.77
N ASP A 332 21.80 -2.60 1.73
CA ASP A 332 22.04 -3.03 3.13
C ASP A 332 22.05 -4.54 3.27
N PHE A 333 21.06 -5.23 2.67
CA PHE A 333 20.89 -6.67 2.82
C PHE A 333 20.48 -7.35 1.52
N PHE A 334 21.22 -8.39 1.16
CA PHE A 334 20.85 -9.38 0.14
C PHE A 334 20.07 -10.51 0.83
N VAL A 335 18.76 -10.58 0.59
CA VAL A 335 17.82 -11.51 1.23
C VAL A 335 17.59 -12.73 0.32
N PRO A 336 18.08 -13.93 0.67
CA PRO A 336 17.88 -15.14 -0.12
C PRO A 336 16.47 -15.73 0.09
N PHE A 337 15.82 -16.08 -1.01
CA PHE A 337 14.57 -16.83 -1.07
C PHE A 337 14.87 -18.23 -1.58
N LEU A 338 14.71 -19.19 -0.68
CA LEU A 338 15.03 -20.60 -0.83
C LEU A 338 14.07 -21.29 -1.81
N PRO A 339 14.49 -22.38 -2.48
CA PRO A 339 13.63 -23.13 -3.39
C PRO A 339 12.53 -23.87 -2.59
N LEU A 340 11.32 -23.95 -3.14
CA LEU A 340 10.17 -24.52 -2.43
C LEU A 340 10.02 -26.01 -2.70
N GLU A 341 10.15 -26.83 -1.65
CA GLU A 341 9.83 -28.27 -1.68
C GLU A 341 8.32 -28.54 -1.81
N LYS A 342 7.96 -29.78 -2.18
CA LYS A 342 6.56 -30.24 -2.31
C LYS A 342 5.66 -29.91 -1.11
N GLN A 343 6.19 -29.98 0.12
CA GLN A 343 5.42 -29.62 1.33
C GLN A 343 4.96 -28.15 1.32
N HIS A 344 5.81 -27.22 0.91
CA HIS A 344 5.47 -25.80 0.78
C HIS A 344 4.44 -25.57 -0.33
N VAL A 345 4.52 -26.34 -1.43
CA VAL A 345 3.52 -26.30 -2.52
C VAL A 345 2.14 -26.72 -2.02
N ARG A 346 2.04 -27.74 -1.15
CA ARG A 346 0.76 -28.13 -0.50
C ARG A 346 0.20 -26.99 0.37
N LEU A 347 1.05 -26.32 1.15
CA LEU A 347 0.65 -25.16 1.97
C LEU A 347 0.17 -23.99 1.09
N CYS A 348 0.86 -23.69 0.00
CA CYS A 348 0.39 -22.72 -1.00
C CYS A 348 -0.96 -23.12 -1.63
N ALA A 349 -1.19 -24.41 -1.89
CA ALA A 349 -2.44 -24.89 -2.46
C ALA A 349 -3.60 -24.73 -1.46
N ARG A 350 -3.37 -25.08 -0.20
CA ARG A 350 -4.29 -24.87 0.93
C ARG A 350 -4.71 -23.41 1.02
N ASP A 351 -3.74 -22.51 1.05
CA ASP A 351 -3.99 -21.08 1.18
C ASP A 351 -4.68 -20.51 -0.08
N ALA A 352 -4.41 -21.08 -1.27
CA ALA A 352 -5.10 -20.72 -2.50
C ALA A 352 -6.59 -21.12 -2.47
N PHE A 353 -6.93 -22.33 -2.01
CA PHE A 353 -8.33 -22.75 -1.80
C PHE A 353 -9.03 -21.82 -0.81
N LEU A 354 -8.42 -21.58 0.36
CA LEU A 354 -8.97 -20.69 1.39
C LEU A 354 -9.17 -19.25 0.89
N SER A 355 -8.28 -18.75 0.03
CA SER A 355 -8.39 -17.40 -0.56
C SER A 355 -9.58 -17.22 -1.52
N GLN A 356 -10.18 -18.32 -1.97
CA GLN A 356 -11.39 -18.35 -2.80
C GLN A 356 -12.64 -18.82 -2.01
N GLU A 357 -12.56 -18.91 -0.68
CA GLU A 357 -13.62 -19.42 0.20
C GLU A 357 -14.00 -20.91 -0.09
N LEU A 358 -13.06 -21.67 -0.63
CA LEU A 358 -13.25 -23.07 -1.01
C LEU A 358 -12.78 -24.04 0.08
N LEU A 359 -13.51 -25.15 0.21
CA LEU A 359 -13.06 -26.31 0.98
C LEU A 359 -12.01 -27.08 0.17
N TYR A 360 -11.04 -27.66 0.89
CA TYR A 360 -10.01 -28.54 0.33
C TYR A 360 -9.99 -29.87 1.09
N THR A 361 -9.46 -30.91 0.46
CA THR A 361 -9.07 -32.17 1.13
C THR A 361 -7.57 -32.38 0.95
N GLU A 362 -6.94 -33.19 1.82
CA GLU A 362 -5.50 -33.47 1.71
C GLU A 362 -5.13 -34.13 0.38
N GLU A 363 -6.02 -34.94 -0.19
CA GLU A 363 -5.88 -35.54 -1.52
C GLU A 363 -5.83 -34.47 -2.61
N ALA A 364 -6.73 -33.48 -2.55
CA ALA A 364 -6.73 -32.36 -3.50
C ALA A 364 -5.43 -31.53 -3.41
N LEU A 365 -4.91 -31.30 -2.20
CA LEU A 365 -3.61 -30.65 -2.00
C LEU A 365 -2.45 -31.46 -2.60
N ASP A 366 -2.47 -32.78 -2.41
CA ASP A 366 -1.45 -33.67 -2.99
C ASP A 366 -1.54 -33.75 -4.52
N GLU A 367 -2.73 -33.76 -5.12
CA GLU A 367 -2.90 -33.73 -6.58
C GLU A 367 -2.44 -32.39 -7.19
N VAL A 368 -2.80 -31.25 -6.58
CA VAL A 368 -2.26 -29.94 -6.98
C VAL A 368 -0.74 -29.93 -6.93
N ALA A 369 -0.15 -30.50 -5.86
CA ALA A 369 1.29 -30.60 -5.71
C ALA A 369 1.93 -31.57 -6.73
N LYS A 370 1.30 -32.70 -7.05
CA LYS A 370 1.78 -33.67 -8.08
C LYS A 370 1.80 -33.09 -9.49
N MET A 371 0.87 -32.19 -9.82
CA MET A 371 0.82 -31.57 -11.15
C MET A 371 1.96 -30.56 -11.40
N MET A 372 2.73 -30.17 -10.38
CA MET A 372 3.88 -29.29 -10.51
C MET A 372 5.12 -30.01 -11.07
N VAL A 373 6.02 -29.25 -11.70
CA VAL A 373 7.31 -29.77 -12.17
C VAL A 373 8.35 -29.59 -11.07
N TYR A 374 9.12 -30.65 -10.79
CA TYR A 374 10.15 -30.68 -9.77
C TYR A 374 11.55 -30.90 -10.36
N VAL A 375 12.56 -30.40 -9.66
CA VAL A 375 13.99 -30.43 -10.02
C VAL A 375 14.84 -30.68 -8.76
N PRO A 376 16.04 -31.30 -8.88
CA PRO A 376 16.53 -32.09 -10.02
C PRO A 376 15.58 -33.21 -10.44
N LYS A 377 15.75 -33.78 -11.65
CA LYS A 377 14.76 -34.72 -12.23
C LYS A 377 14.74 -36.07 -11.50
N GLU A 378 15.87 -36.42 -10.93
CA GLU A 378 16.20 -37.68 -10.29
C GLU A 378 15.58 -37.76 -8.89
N GLU A 379 15.78 -36.72 -8.06
CA GLU A 379 15.23 -36.67 -6.69
C GLU A 379 13.93 -35.87 -6.54
N GLN A 380 13.54 -35.05 -7.53
CA GLN A 380 12.28 -34.28 -7.57
C GLN A 380 11.99 -33.43 -6.31
N ILE A 381 13.01 -32.80 -5.73
CA ILE A 381 12.93 -32.16 -4.41
C ILE A 381 12.24 -30.79 -4.48
N PHE A 382 12.65 -29.91 -5.39
CA PHE A 382 12.20 -28.51 -5.45
C PHE A 382 11.26 -28.23 -6.61
N SER A 383 10.21 -27.45 -6.40
CA SER A 383 9.36 -26.99 -7.50
C SER A 383 10.09 -25.96 -8.35
N SER A 384 10.15 -26.19 -9.67
CA SER A 384 10.87 -25.32 -10.62
C SER A 384 10.24 -23.93 -10.81
N GLN A 385 9.00 -23.74 -10.37
CA GLN A 385 8.26 -22.47 -10.43
C GLN A 385 7.76 -22.00 -9.05
N GLY A 386 8.22 -22.62 -7.96
CA GLY A 386 7.69 -22.41 -6.63
C GLY A 386 6.16 -22.54 -6.62
N CYS A 387 5.46 -21.59 -6.01
CA CYS A 387 3.98 -21.59 -5.97
C CYS A 387 3.30 -20.82 -7.11
N LYS A 388 4.03 -20.35 -8.14
CA LYS A 388 3.52 -19.37 -9.13
C LYS A 388 2.28 -19.83 -9.90
N SER A 389 2.18 -21.11 -10.25
CA SER A 389 1.03 -21.67 -10.99
C SER A 389 0.00 -22.40 -10.12
N VAL A 390 0.16 -22.42 -8.79
CA VAL A 390 -0.73 -23.16 -7.87
C VAL A 390 -2.17 -22.64 -7.92
N ALA A 391 -2.36 -21.32 -7.87
CA ALA A 391 -3.69 -20.70 -7.94
C ALA A 391 -4.43 -20.94 -9.28
N GLN A 392 -3.71 -21.27 -10.36
CA GLN A 392 -4.32 -21.64 -11.63
C GLN A 392 -4.70 -23.13 -11.66
N ARG A 393 -4.01 -23.98 -10.89
CA ARG A 393 -4.21 -25.44 -10.85
C ARG A 393 -5.34 -25.87 -9.94
N ILE A 394 -5.64 -25.11 -8.88
CA ILE A 394 -6.83 -25.36 -8.06
C ILE A 394 -8.13 -25.23 -8.88
N ASN A 395 -8.11 -24.47 -9.98
CA ASN A 395 -9.25 -24.32 -10.89
C ASN A 395 -9.69 -25.65 -11.55
N TYR A 396 -8.83 -26.67 -11.62
CA TYR A 396 -9.19 -28.00 -12.12
C TYR A 396 -10.02 -28.84 -11.12
N PHE A 397 -10.16 -28.38 -9.88
CA PHE A 397 -10.98 -29.02 -8.83
C PHE A 397 -12.28 -28.25 -8.55
N LEU A 398 -12.56 -27.20 -9.32
CA LEU A 398 -13.82 -26.47 -9.25
C LEU A 398 -14.91 -27.23 -10.04
N PRO A 399 -16.16 -27.24 -9.55
CA PRO A 399 -17.29 -27.89 -10.22
C PRO A 399 -17.79 -27.15 -11.46
#